data_AF-A0A935J2M4-F1
#
_entry.id   AF-A0A935J2M4-F1
#
_cell.length_a   1.000
_cell.length_b   1.000
_cell.length_c   1.000
_cell.angle_alpha   90.00
_cell.angle_beta   90.00
_cell.angle_gamma   90.00
#
_symmetry.space_group_name_H-M   'P 1'
#
loop_
_entity.id
_entity.type
_entity.pdbx_description
1 polymer ?
#
loop_
_entity_poly.entity_id
_entity_poly.type
_entity_poly.pdbx_seq_one_letter_code
_entity_poly.pdbx_strand_id
1 'polypeptide(L)'
;MTENTPTRYHPVQVTLHWLVVVLVFAAFVIGKTMSGQPNDADKLMPLALHMGLGIITMIVIVIRFVTRLKLPKPAHVSAGNPFFDWVGKAVHYALYLFVFLMAVSGMSLSVQTGLPSIVFGGSGSPLPADFFDFAARMLHGFIAPTLLLLVLLHVGAAFYHQLALKDKLFARMWYGK
;
A
#
# COMPACT_ATOMS: atom_id res chain seq x y z
N MET A 1 14.08 -24.32 24.67
CA MET A 1 14.15 -24.89 23.30
C MET A 1 14.25 -23.73 22.35
N THR A 2 15.44 -23.45 21.82
CA THR A 2 15.68 -22.32 20.92
C THR A 2 15.02 -22.64 19.58
N GLU A 3 13.83 -22.10 19.32
CA GLU A 3 13.31 -22.13 17.95
C GLU A 3 14.35 -21.46 17.05
N ASN A 4 14.86 -22.22 16.08
CA ASN A 4 15.74 -21.69 15.05
C ASN A 4 15.00 -20.53 14.36
N THR A 5 15.42 -19.30 14.62
CA THR A 5 14.84 -18.14 13.95
C THR A 5 15.02 -18.34 12.44
N PRO A 6 13.94 -18.26 11.64
CA PRO A 6 14.07 -18.52 10.21
C PRO A 6 15.02 -17.49 9.60
N THR A 7 15.68 -17.87 8.51
CA THR A 7 16.56 -16.96 7.77
C THR A 7 15.78 -16.09 6.76
N ARG A 8 14.59 -16.53 6.37
CA ARG A 8 13.71 -15.88 5.38
C ARG A 8 12.25 -15.82 5.83
N TYR A 9 11.45 -14.98 5.18
CA TYR A 9 10.02 -14.92 5.42
C TYR A 9 9.30 -16.14 4.85
N HIS A 10 8.21 -16.56 5.50
CA HIS A 10 7.36 -17.63 5.00
C HIS A 10 6.83 -17.29 3.58
N PRO A 11 6.70 -18.25 2.65
CA PRO A 11 6.27 -17.96 1.27
C PRO A 11 4.99 -17.13 1.16
N VAL A 12 3.99 -17.41 2.00
CA VAL A 12 2.75 -16.60 2.08
C VAL A 12 3.03 -15.12 2.40
N GLN A 13 3.97 -14.83 3.31
CA GLN A 13 4.34 -13.44 3.62
C GLN A 13 5.03 -12.76 2.43
N VAL A 14 5.86 -13.50 1.68
CA VAL A 14 6.51 -13.03 0.45
C VAL A 14 5.47 -12.74 -0.64
N THR A 15 4.55 -13.67 -0.89
CA THR A 15 3.46 -13.48 -1.87
C THR A 15 2.63 -12.25 -1.54
N LEU A 16 2.17 -12.13 -0.30
CA LEU A 16 1.35 -11.00 0.13
C LEU A 16 2.11 -9.67 0.06
N HIS A 17 3.41 -9.66 0.37
CA HIS A 17 4.24 -8.47 0.22
C HIS A 17 4.26 -7.99 -1.24
N TRP A 18 4.65 -8.85 -2.17
CA TRP A 18 4.76 -8.49 -3.59
C TRP A 18 3.41 -8.18 -4.22
N LEU A 19 2.34 -8.85 -3.79
CA LEU A 19 0.99 -8.54 -4.22
C LEU A 19 0.59 -7.11 -3.81
N VAL A 20 0.86 -6.71 -2.55
CA VAL A 20 0.61 -5.33 -2.11
C VAL A 20 1.42 -4.32 -2.93
N VAL A 21 2.70 -4.61 -3.23
CA VAL A 21 3.53 -3.73 -4.05
C VAL A 21 2.91 -3.49 -5.42
N VAL A 22 2.49 -4.55 -6.12
CA VAL A 22 1.86 -4.45 -7.45
C VAL A 22 0.53 -3.69 -7.38
N LEU A 23 -0.32 -4.03 -6.41
CA LEU A 23 -1.64 -3.40 -6.27
C LEU A 23 -1.54 -1.91 -5.94
N VAL A 24 -0.67 -1.53 -4.99
CA VAL A 24 -0.45 -0.13 -4.62
C VAL A 24 0.13 0.66 -5.79
N PHE A 25 1.09 0.10 -6.52
CA PHE A 25 1.68 0.75 -7.68
C PHE A 25 0.63 0.98 -8.79
N ALA A 26 -0.15 -0.04 -9.14
CA ALA A 26 -1.21 0.08 -10.13
C ALA A 26 -2.28 1.11 -9.72
N ALA A 27 -2.74 1.04 -8.46
CA ALA A 27 -3.72 1.99 -7.94
C ALA A 27 -3.19 3.43 -7.95
N PHE A 28 -1.90 3.64 -7.62
CA PHE A 28 -1.26 4.95 -7.65
C PHE A 28 -1.17 5.52 -9.07
N VAL A 29 -0.73 4.72 -10.05
CA VAL A 29 -0.62 5.16 -11.45
C VAL A 29 -1.98 5.56 -12.02
N ILE A 30 -3.00 4.71 -11.81
CA ILE A 30 -4.36 5.00 -12.28
C ILE A 30 -4.92 6.23 -11.57
N GLY A 31 -4.80 6.29 -10.24
CA GLY A 31 -5.29 7.40 -9.43
C GLY A 31 -4.64 8.73 -9.80
N LYS A 32 -3.33 8.74 -10.03
CA LYS A 32 -2.61 9.93 -10.47
C LYS A 32 -3.05 10.38 -11.87
N THR A 33 -3.19 9.44 -12.80
CA THR A 33 -3.59 9.72 -14.18
C THR A 33 -5.00 10.31 -14.25
N MET A 34 -5.96 9.76 -13.49
CA MET A 34 -7.33 10.27 -13.49
C MET A 34 -7.55 11.53 -12.64
N SER A 35 -6.63 11.84 -11.70
CA SER A 35 -6.83 12.97 -10.77
C SER A 35 -6.93 14.34 -11.44
N GLY A 36 -6.35 14.53 -12.63
CA GLY A 36 -6.40 15.78 -13.39
C GLY A 36 -7.44 15.81 -14.52
N GLN A 37 -8.22 14.75 -14.70
CA GLN A 37 -9.25 14.68 -15.73
C GLN A 37 -10.55 15.36 -15.26
N PRO A 38 -11.44 15.82 -16.17
CA PRO A 38 -12.79 16.22 -15.81
C PRO A 38 -13.60 15.07 -15.17
N ASN A 39 -14.66 15.38 -14.43
CA ASN A 39 -15.56 14.39 -13.84
C ASN A 39 -16.70 14.03 -14.81
N ASP A 40 -16.34 13.45 -15.96
CA ASP A 40 -17.26 13.03 -17.02
C ASP A 40 -17.26 11.50 -17.21
N ALA A 41 -17.91 11.03 -18.29
CA ALA A 41 -18.06 9.61 -18.59
C ALA A 41 -16.72 8.89 -18.79
N ASP A 42 -15.69 9.57 -19.31
CA ASP A 42 -14.38 8.96 -19.59
C ASP A 42 -13.64 8.60 -18.29
N LYS A 43 -13.98 9.24 -17.18
CA LYS A 43 -13.42 8.94 -15.85
C LYS A 43 -14.02 7.67 -15.22
N LEU A 44 -15.19 7.18 -15.67
CA LEU A 44 -15.89 6.08 -14.99
C LEU A 44 -15.09 4.79 -14.97
N MET A 45 -14.50 4.38 -16.09
CA MET A 45 -13.70 3.16 -16.18
C MET A 45 -12.41 3.21 -15.32
N PRO A 46 -11.53 4.23 -15.43
CA PRO A 46 -10.35 4.30 -14.56
C PRO A 46 -10.73 4.43 -13.08
N LEU A 47 -11.84 5.11 -12.75
CA LEU A 47 -12.34 5.19 -11.38
C LEU A 47 -12.80 3.82 -10.87
N ALA A 48 -13.50 3.02 -11.68
CA ALA A 48 -13.88 1.65 -11.37
C ALA A 48 -12.66 0.78 -11.04
N LEU A 49 -11.63 0.84 -11.90
CA LEU A 49 -10.38 0.10 -11.70
C LEU A 49 -9.67 0.55 -10.42
N HIS A 50 -9.55 1.85 -10.19
CA HIS A 50 -8.91 2.40 -8.99
C HIS A 50 -9.63 1.97 -7.71
N MET A 51 -10.96 2.07 -7.68
CA MET A 51 -11.79 1.64 -6.55
C MET A 51 -11.66 0.14 -6.29
N GLY A 52 -11.73 -0.68 -7.35
CA GLY A 52 -11.58 -2.13 -7.25
C GLY A 52 -10.20 -2.52 -6.69
N LEU A 53 -9.13 -1.93 -7.22
CA LEU A 53 -7.77 -2.13 -6.69
C LEU A 53 -7.64 -1.68 -5.24
N GLY A 54 -8.28 -0.57 -4.85
CA GLY A 54 -8.29 -0.09 -3.48
C GLY A 54 -8.95 -1.08 -2.51
N ILE A 55 -10.10 -1.64 -2.89
CA ILE A 55 -10.83 -2.66 -2.11
C ILE A 55 -9.98 -3.93 -1.97
N ILE A 56 -9.41 -4.44 -3.07
CA ILE A 56 -8.54 -5.62 -3.04
C ILE A 56 -7.31 -5.34 -2.16
N THR A 57 -6.70 -4.17 -2.29
CA THR A 57 -5.54 -3.77 -1.47
C THR A 57 -5.89 -3.75 0.01
N MET A 58 -7.08 -3.26 0.39
CA MET A 58 -7.57 -3.28 1.78
C MET A 58 -7.63 -4.70 2.34
N ILE A 59 -8.19 -5.64 1.58
CA ILE A 59 -8.30 -7.04 2.00
C ILE A 59 -6.90 -7.64 2.15
N VAL A 60 -6.04 -7.45 1.14
CA VAL A 60 -4.69 -8.03 1.14
C VAL A 60 -3.82 -7.44 2.25
N ILE A 61 -3.89 -6.14 2.55
CA ILE A 61 -3.08 -5.53 3.61
C ILE A 61 -3.50 -6.03 5.00
N VAL A 62 -4.80 -6.27 5.23
CA VAL A 62 -5.30 -6.87 6.47
C VAL A 62 -4.79 -8.31 6.61
N ILE A 63 -4.92 -9.13 5.56
CA ILE A 63 -4.40 -10.51 5.56
C ILE A 63 -2.89 -10.51 5.77
N ARG A 64 -2.16 -9.60 5.11
CA ARG A 64 -0.71 -9.42 5.27
C ARG A 64 -0.33 -9.06 6.70
N PHE A 65 -1.09 -8.17 7.34
CA PHE A 65 -0.84 -7.77 8.72
C PHE A 65 -1.08 -8.95 9.68
N VAL A 66 -2.21 -9.65 9.55
CA VAL A 66 -2.54 -10.82 10.37
C VAL A 66 -1.51 -11.94 10.19
N THR A 67 -1.11 -12.22 8.95
CA THR A 67 -0.09 -13.26 8.67
C THR A 67 1.29 -12.89 9.24
N ARG A 68 1.67 -11.61 9.22
CA ARG A 68 2.91 -11.12 9.88
C ARG A 68 2.87 -11.32 11.40
N LEU A 69 1.71 -11.27 12.03
CA LEU A 69 1.56 -11.51 13.47
C LEU A 69 1.58 -13.00 13.82
N LYS A 70 1.04 -13.85 12.95
CA LYS A 70 0.88 -15.29 13.21
C LYS A 70 2.08 -16.14 12.80
N LEU A 71 2.81 -15.75 11.77
CA LEU A 71 3.88 -16.57 11.21
C LEU A 71 5.26 -16.13 11.73
N PRO A 72 6.20 -17.07 11.94
CA PRO A 72 7.58 -16.75 12.25
C PRO A 72 8.18 -15.78 11.22
N LYS A 73 9.03 -14.88 11.70
CA LYS A 73 9.73 -13.91 10.86
C LYS A 73 11.23 -13.93 11.18
N PRO A 74 12.08 -13.73 10.16
CA PRO A 74 13.52 -13.72 10.37
C PRO A 74 13.95 -12.55 11.29
N ALA A 75 15.09 -12.70 11.98
CA ALA A 75 15.62 -11.72 12.93
C ALA A 75 15.81 -10.34 12.28
N HIS A 76 15.70 -9.26 13.07
CA HIS A 76 15.98 -7.92 12.55
C HIS A 76 17.42 -7.85 12.01
N VAL A 77 17.59 -7.26 10.82
CA VAL A 77 18.92 -6.96 10.27
C VAL A 77 19.22 -5.51 10.63
N SER A 78 20.30 -5.33 11.39
CA SER A 78 20.76 -4.01 11.82
C SER A 78 21.58 -3.35 10.71
N ALA A 79 21.42 -2.05 10.54
CA ALA A 79 22.26 -1.19 9.72
C ALA A 79 23.57 -0.79 10.43
N GLY A 80 23.84 -1.31 11.63
CA GLY A 80 24.98 -0.92 12.46
C GLY A 80 24.82 0.46 13.13
N ASN A 81 23.64 1.07 12.99
CA ASN A 81 23.31 2.37 13.56
C ASN A 81 21.91 2.32 14.20
N PRO A 82 21.79 2.55 15.53
CA PRO A 82 20.51 2.46 16.23
C PRO A 82 19.41 3.40 15.69
N PHE A 83 19.80 4.57 15.18
CA PHE A 83 18.86 5.53 14.59
C PHE A 83 18.30 4.99 13.27
N PHE A 84 19.13 4.46 12.38
CA PHE A 84 18.65 3.85 11.12
C PHE A 84 17.80 2.60 11.37
N ASP A 85 18.14 1.79 12.37
CA ASP A 85 17.34 0.63 12.76
C ASP A 85 15.95 1.04 13.28
N TRP A 86 15.89 2.13 14.04
CA TRP A 86 14.63 2.70 14.51
C TRP A 86 13.80 3.28 13.36
N VAL A 87 14.41 4.09 12.48
CA VAL A 87 13.73 4.66 11.29
C VAL A 87 13.18 3.55 10.40
N GLY A 88 13.96 2.48 10.14
CA GLY A 88 13.51 1.35 9.33
C GLY A 88 12.27 0.66 9.91
N LYS A 89 12.22 0.49 11.24
CA LYS A 89 11.02 -0.02 11.92
C LYS A 89 9.85 0.96 11.81
N ALA A 90 10.08 2.24 12.07
CA ALA A 90 9.05 3.29 12.02
C ALA A 90 8.42 3.38 10.62
N VAL A 91 9.23 3.42 9.55
CA VAL A 91 8.76 3.42 8.16
C VAL A 91 7.93 2.18 7.86
N HIS A 92 8.34 1.00 8.31
CA HIS A 92 7.60 -0.24 8.07
C HIS A 92 6.20 -0.21 8.72
N TYR A 93 6.08 0.26 9.95
CA TYR A 93 4.77 0.42 10.61
C TYR A 93 3.95 1.55 10.01
N ALA A 94 4.59 2.66 9.63
CA ALA A 94 3.93 3.75 8.93
C ALA A 94 3.36 3.28 7.58
N LEU A 95 4.06 2.44 6.82
CA LEU A 95 3.52 1.86 5.58
C LEU A 95 2.24 1.05 5.80
N TYR A 96 2.17 0.22 6.85
CA TYR A 96 0.93 -0.48 7.19
C TYR A 96 -0.21 0.49 7.47
N LEU A 97 0.05 1.50 8.32
CA LEU A 97 -0.94 2.49 8.70
C LEU A 97 -1.42 3.30 7.48
N PHE A 98 -0.49 3.80 6.66
CA PHE A 98 -0.84 4.68 5.54
C PHE A 98 -1.49 3.94 4.38
N VAL A 99 -1.15 2.68 4.10
CA VAL A 99 -1.89 1.85 3.13
C VAL A 99 -3.33 1.61 3.62
N PHE A 100 -3.51 1.33 4.92
CA PHE A 100 -4.84 1.18 5.50
C PHE A 100 -5.65 2.50 5.43
N LEU A 101 -5.07 3.62 5.87
CA LEU A 101 -5.72 4.94 5.81
C LEU A 101 -6.04 5.38 4.37
N MET A 102 -5.19 5.03 3.41
CA MET A 102 -5.44 5.27 1.98
C MET A 102 -6.73 4.59 1.52
N ALA A 103 -6.89 3.31 1.84
CA ALA A 103 -8.08 2.56 1.47
C ALA A 103 -9.33 2.99 2.25
N VAL A 104 -9.21 3.30 3.55
CA VAL A 104 -10.33 3.83 4.35
C VAL A 104 -10.80 5.19 3.81
N SER A 105 -9.89 6.11 3.50
CA SER A 105 -10.26 7.42 2.96
C SER A 105 -10.93 7.32 1.59
N GLY A 106 -10.46 6.42 0.71
CA GLY A 106 -11.10 6.15 -0.58
C GLY A 106 -12.51 5.55 -0.43
N MET A 107 -12.67 4.57 0.47
CA MET A 107 -13.98 3.99 0.77
C MET A 107 -14.95 5.01 1.38
N SER A 108 -14.46 5.86 2.29
CA SER A 108 -15.25 6.93 2.89
C SER A 108 -15.73 7.92 1.83
N LEU A 109 -14.85 8.34 0.91
CA LEU A 109 -15.21 9.19 -0.22
C LEU A 109 -16.26 8.51 -1.10
N SER A 110 -16.05 7.24 -1.43
CA SER A 110 -16.97 6.44 -2.24
C SER A 110 -18.37 6.37 -1.67
N VAL A 111 -18.51 6.20 -0.35
CA VAL A 111 -19.81 6.15 0.32
C VAL A 111 -20.47 7.54 0.31
N GLN A 112 -19.72 8.60 0.61
CA GLN A 112 -20.25 9.98 0.66
C GLN A 112 -20.77 10.48 -0.69
N THR A 113 -20.23 9.95 -1.78
CA THR A 113 -20.51 10.42 -3.15
C THR A 113 -21.39 9.46 -3.94
N GLY A 114 -21.82 8.34 -3.34
CA GLY A 114 -22.64 7.33 -4.03
C GLY A 114 -21.93 6.61 -5.17
N LEU A 115 -20.59 6.63 -5.23
CA LEU A 115 -19.83 6.04 -6.33
C LEU A 115 -20.16 4.57 -6.63
N PRO A 116 -20.50 3.69 -5.68
CA PRO A 116 -20.82 2.31 -6.02
C PRO A 116 -21.99 2.19 -6.99
N SER A 117 -23.04 2.99 -6.83
CA SER A 117 -24.20 2.95 -7.74
C SER A 117 -23.88 3.58 -9.09
N ILE A 118 -23.06 4.63 -9.12
CA ILE A 118 -22.64 5.31 -10.35
C ILE A 118 -21.73 4.43 -11.19
N VAL A 119 -20.68 3.88 -10.55
CA VAL A 119 -19.55 3.24 -11.23
C VAL A 119 -19.79 1.76 -11.49
N PHE A 120 -20.40 1.05 -10.54
CA PHE A 120 -20.66 -0.40 -10.67
C PHE A 120 -22.13 -0.72 -10.90
N GLY A 121 -23.05 0.14 -10.44
CA GLY A 121 -24.50 -0.06 -10.56
C GLY A 121 -25.13 0.51 -11.82
N GLY A 122 -24.41 1.34 -12.58
CA GLY A 122 -24.92 1.94 -13.82
C GLY A 122 -26.11 2.89 -13.61
N SER A 123 -26.18 3.60 -12.48
CA SER A 123 -27.32 4.47 -12.16
C SER A 123 -27.54 5.62 -13.15
N GLY A 124 -26.52 5.98 -13.94
CA GLY A 124 -26.54 7.15 -14.84
C GLY A 124 -26.48 8.49 -14.10
N SER A 125 -26.38 8.50 -12.77
CA SER A 125 -26.17 9.72 -12.00
C SER A 125 -24.82 10.33 -12.35
N PRO A 126 -24.71 11.68 -12.41
CA PRO A 126 -23.43 12.33 -12.68
C PRO A 126 -22.46 12.11 -11.52
N LEU A 127 -21.15 12.11 -11.83
CA LEU A 127 -20.12 12.25 -10.81
C LEU A 127 -20.25 13.61 -10.11
N PRO A 128 -19.76 13.77 -8.86
CA PRO A 128 -19.67 15.07 -8.22
C PRO A 128 -18.94 16.09 -9.10
N ALA A 129 -19.42 17.34 -9.11
CA ALA A 129 -18.79 18.41 -9.88
C ALA A 129 -17.31 18.58 -9.45
N ASP A 130 -17.07 18.61 -8.15
CA ASP A 130 -15.74 18.54 -7.57
C ASP A 130 -15.70 17.51 -6.43
N PHE A 131 -14.68 16.65 -6.42
CA PHE A 131 -14.46 15.73 -5.30
C PHE A 131 -13.82 16.44 -4.11
N PHE A 132 -13.16 17.59 -4.29
CA PHE A 132 -12.51 18.33 -3.20
C PHE A 132 -13.49 18.96 -2.21
N ASP A 133 -14.78 18.99 -2.53
CA ASP A 133 -15.87 19.34 -1.60
C ASP A 133 -15.98 18.36 -0.42
N PHE A 134 -15.36 17.18 -0.52
CA PHE A 134 -15.40 16.13 0.49
C PHE A 134 -14.07 16.05 1.24
N ALA A 135 -14.11 16.15 2.58
CA ALA A 135 -12.91 16.03 3.42
C ALA A 135 -12.15 14.71 3.20
N ALA A 136 -12.85 13.62 2.87
CA ALA A 136 -12.24 12.35 2.54
C ALA A 136 -11.34 12.43 1.29
N ARG A 137 -11.69 13.25 0.29
CA ARG A 137 -10.84 13.47 -0.90
C ARG A 137 -9.58 14.24 -0.57
N MET A 138 -9.67 15.24 0.31
CA MET A 138 -8.51 16.01 0.78
C MET A 138 -7.54 15.09 1.53
N LEU A 139 -8.05 14.28 2.45
CA LEU A 139 -7.25 13.28 3.17
C LEU A 139 -6.62 12.28 2.21
N HIS A 140 -7.40 11.69 1.29
CA HIS A 140 -6.87 10.75 0.30
C HIS A 140 -5.76 11.38 -0.56
N GLY A 141 -5.95 12.63 -0.98
CA GLY A 141 -4.97 13.41 -1.74
C GLY A 141 -3.69 13.73 -0.96
N PHE A 142 -3.76 13.90 0.35
CA PHE A 142 -2.61 14.15 1.23
C PHE A 142 -1.87 12.85 1.61
N ILE A 143 -2.61 11.76 1.85
CA ILE A 143 -2.03 10.45 2.19
C ILE A 143 -1.21 9.91 1.00
N ALA A 144 -1.62 10.18 -0.25
CA ALA A 144 -0.96 9.63 -1.44
C ALA A 144 0.51 10.02 -1.60
N PRO A 145 0.90 11.31 -1.60
CA PRO A 145 2.30 11.70 -1.66
C PRO A 145 3.09 11.28 -0.42
N THR A 146 2.45 11.25 0.76
CA THR A 146 3.08 10.78 2.00
C THR A 146 3.42 9.29 1.92
N LEU A 147 2.49 8.48 1.41
CA LEU A 147 2.68 7.05 1.19
C LEU A 147 3.78 6.81 0.13
N LEU A 148 3.81 7.60 -0.95
CA LEU A 148 4.88 7.52 -1.94
C LEU A 148 6.26 7.77 -1.31
N LEU A 149 6.39 8.82 -0.47
CA LEU A 149 7.63 9.10 0.25
C LEU A 149 8.06 7.92 1.14
N LEU A 150 7.13 7.33 1.90
CA LEU A 150 7.40 6.16 2.74
C LEU A 150 7.86 4.95 1.91
N VAL A 151 7.25 4.72 0.74
CA VAL A 151 7.67 3.66 -0.19
C VAL A 151 9.09 3.91 -0.70
N LEU A 152 9.41 5.14 -1.10
CA LEU A 152 10.76 5.50 -1.55
C LEU A 152 11.80 5.30 -0.45
N LEU A 153 11.50 5.72 0.78
CA LEU A 153 12.38 5.48 1.94
C LEU A 153 12.57 3.98 2.20
N HIS A 154 11.50 3.20 2.12
CA HIS A 154 11.55 1.75 2.33
C HIS A 154 12.39 1.04 1.26
N VAL A 155 12.15 1.34 -0.01
CA VAL A 155 12.89 0.76 -1.14
C VAL A 155 14.35 1.22 -1.11
N GLY A 156 14.60 2.50 -0.85
CA GLY A 156 15.95 3.06 -0.70
C GLY A 156 16.74 2.38 0.43
N ALA A 157 16.12 2.18 1.60
CA ALA A 157 16.72 1.41 2.68
C ALA A 157 17.02 -0.04 2.27
N ALA A 158 16.10 -0.67 1.53
CA ALA A 158 16.30 -2.04 1.07
C ALA A 158 17.49 -2.15 0.09
N PHE A 159 17.65 -1.19 -0.82
CA PHE A 159 18.84 -1.09 -1.67
C PHE A 159 20.12 -0.75 -0.88
N TYR A 160 20.04 0.10 0.13
CA TYR A 160 21.19 0.40 1.00
C TYR A 160 21.71 -0.87 1.69
N HIS A 161 20.82 -1.66 2.29
CA HIS A 161 21.16 -2.96 2.86
C HIS A 161 21.76 -3.92 1.81
N GLN A 162 21.13 -4.03 0.64
CA GLN A 162 21.56 -4.96 -0.40
C GLN A 162 22.91 -4.58 -1.03
N LEU A 163 23.16 -3.30 -1.29
CA LEU A 163 24.30 -2.83 -2.10
C LEU A 163 25.45 -2.30 -1.25
N ALA A 164 25.17 -1.54 -0.19
CA ALA A 164 26.19 -0.96 0.67
C ALA A 164 26.59 -1.91 1.79
N LEU A 165 25.61 -2.44 2.54
CA LEU A 165 25.87 -3.35 3.68
C LEU A 165 26.09 -4.80 3.25
N LYS A 166 25.62 -5.18 2.05
CA LYS A 166 25.79 -6.50 1.44
C LYS A 166 25.31 -7.66 2.33
N ASP A 167 24.29 -7.40 3.15
CA ASP A 167 23.73 -8.35 4.13
C ASP A 167 22.67 -9.31 3.55
N LYS A 168 22.47 -9.26 2.23
CA LYS A 168 21.51 -10.09 1.47
C LYS A 168 20.06 -9.92 1.92
N LEU A 169 19.66 -8.71 2.35
CA LEU A 169 18.28 -8.41 2.77
C LEU A 169 17.22 -8.90 1.79
N PHE A 170 17.44 -8.76 0.48
CA PHE A 170 16.46 -9.17 -0.54
C PHE A 170 16.15 -10.67 -0.51
N ALA A 171 17.14 -11.53 -0.21
CA ALA A 171 16.95 -12.97 -0.15
C ALA A 171 15.92 -13.38 0.91
N ARG A 172 15.68 -12.52 1.92
CA ARG A 172 14.70 -12.76 2.98
C ARG A 172 13.27 -12.55 2.50
N MET A 173 13.05 -11.66 1.52
CA MET A 173 11.75 -11.33 0.93
C MET A 173 11.60 -11.88 -0.50
N TRP A 174 12.23 -13.02 -0.77
CA TRP A 174 12.15 -13.74 -2.04
C TRP A 174 11.87 -15.23 -1.80
N TYR A 175 11.40 -15.93 -2.83
CA TYR A 175 11.23 -17.38 -2.77
C TYR A 175 12.58 -18.08 -2.84
N GLY A 176 12.77 -19.14 -2.06
CA GLY A 176 13.99 -19.96 -2.11
C GLY A 176 14.07 -20.96 -0.96
N LYS A 177 15.01 -21.91 -1.09
CA LYS A 177 15.38 -22.88 -0.05
C LYS A 177 16.33 -22.28 0.96
#